data_AF-A0A8T7K088-F1
#
_entry.id   AF-A0A8T7K088-F1
#
_cell.length_a   1.000
_cell.length_b   1.000
_cell.length_c   1.000
_cell.angle_alpha   90.00
_cell.angle_beta   90.00
_cell.angle_gamma   90.00
#
_symmetry.space_group_name_H-M   'P 1'
#
loop_
_entity.id
_entity.type
_entity.pdbx_description
1 polymer ?
#
loop_
_entity_poly.entity_id
_entity_poly.type
_entity_poly.pdbx_seq_one_letter_code
_entity_poly.pdbx_strand_id
1 'polypeptide(L)'
;EKRELDSHLRECKTCTALAETGLALRSTRVAVPAPGFALRFRHKLARQNAAEQRRRLGGMLALIFSGVGMLGWVLAPFLTSVFNSPVEWLISIAGMFLFIFSSLQAFTEIISVMIRILPEFLPPYMWMVIFSGLAGMGLLWAVSIWRLTRRPQGVPA
;
A
#
# COMPACT_ATOMS: atom_id res chain seq x y z
N GLU A 1 17.91 0.43 21.30
CA GLU A 1 17.46 -0.92 20.91
C GLU A 1 17.51 -1.97 22.03
N LYS A 2 18.61 -2.68 22.31
CA LYS A 2 18.60 -3.75 23.36
C LYS A 2 18.16 -3.26 24.75
N ARG A 3 18.61 -2.07 25.17
CA ARG A 3 18.22 -1.45 26.46
C ARG A 3 16.73 -1.05 26.53
N GLU A 4 16.15 -0.62 25.42
CA GLU A 4 14.72 -0.22 25.37
C GLU A 4 13.80 -1.45 25.37
N LEU A 5 14.27 -2.55 24.76
CA LEU A 5 13.57 -3.82 24.81
C LEU A 5 13.56 -4.37 26.25
N ASP A 6 14.69 -4.30 26.97
CA ASP A 6 14.78 -4.73 28.37
C ASP A 6 13.90 -3.88 29.30
N SER A 7 13.77 -2.57 29.06
CA SER A 7 12.83 -1.75 29.85
C SER A 7 11.38 -2.13 29.55
N HIS A 8 11.04 -2.38 28.28
CA HIS A 8 9.67 -2.76 27.91
C HIS A 8 9.26 -4.14 28.43
N LEU A 9 10.18 -5.09 28.47
CA LEU A 9 9.97 -6.42 29.04
C LEU A 9 9.67 -6.39 30.55
N ARG A 10 10.06 -5.31 31.27
CA ARG A 10 9.74 -5.12 32.69
C ARG A 10 8.35 -4.51 32.90
N GLU A 11 7.86 -3.72 31.96
CA GLU A 11 6.55 -3.06 32.05
C GLU A 11 5.41 -3.95 31.54
N CYS A 12 5.67 -4.76 30.52
CA CYS A 12 4.63 -5.52 29.81
C CYS A 12 4.67 -7.02 30.13
N LYS A 13 3.83 -7.46 31.07
CA LYS A 13 3.74 -8.87 31.52
C LYS A 13 3.51 -9.88 30.38
N THR A 14 2.79 -9.50 29.32
CA THR A 14 2.56 -10.36 28.16
C THR A 14 3.85 -10.58 27.37
N CYS A 15 4.63 -9.53 27.12
CA CYS A 15 5.91 -9.63 26.45
C CYS A 15 6.93 -10.44 27.27
N THR A 16 6.92 -10.31 28.59
CA THR A 16 7.77 -11.12 29.50
C THR A 16 7.43 -12.61 29.39
N ALA A 17 6.15 -12.97 29.39
CA ALA A 17 5.71 -14.36 29.25
C ALA A 17 6.11 -14.96 27.89
N LEU A 18 6.06 -14.19 26.80
CA LEU A 18 6.56 -14.64 25.48
C LEU A 18 8.08 -14.83 25.47
N ALA A 19 8.84 -13.96 26.14
CA ALA A 19 10.29 -14.09 26.24
C ALA A 19 10.71 -15.32 27.07
N GLU A 20 10.03 -15.57 28.19
CA GLU A 20 10.27 -16.72 29.05
C GLU A 20 9.91 -18.04 28.37
N THR A 21 8.78 -18.11 27.67
CA THR A 21 8.39 -19.29 26.88
C THR A 21 9.34 -19.54 25.71
N GLY A 22 9.79 -18.49 25.01
CA GLY A 22 10.82 -18.59 23.98
C GLY A 22 12.15 -19.12 24.53
N LEU A 23 12.56 -18.71 25.72
CA LEU A 23 13.72 -19.24 26.43
C LEU A 23 13.55 -20.70 26.87
N ALA A 24 12.38 -21.07 27.38
CA ALA A 24 12.05 -22.43 27.77
C ALA A 24 12.01 -23.40 26.58
N LEU A 25 11.48 -22.95 25.43
CA LEU A 25 11.49 -23.71 24.19
C LEU A 25 12.91 -23.86 23.63
N ARG A 26 13.77 -22.84 23.80
CA ARG A 26 15.16 -22.87 23.36
C ARG A 26 16.07 -23.72 24.25
N SER A 27 15.75 -23.86 25.53
CA SER A 27 16.47 -24.73 26.47
C SER A 27 16.01 -26.19 26.45
N THR A 28 14.90 -26.48 25.77
CA THR A 28 14.41 -27.86 25.59
C THR A 28 15.35 -28.63 24.68
N ARG A 29 15.82 -29.81 25.14
CA ARG A 29 16.70 -30.69 24.36
C ARG A 29 15.98 -31.10 23.07
N VAL A 30 16.45 -30.59 21.93
CA VAL A 30 15.93 -30.94 20.60
C VAL A 30 16.10 -32.45 20.40
N ALA A 31 14.99 -33.17 20.22
CA ALA A 31 15.03 -34.59 19.91
C ALA A 31 15.80 -34.79 18.59
N VAL A 32 16.87 -35.58 18.62
CA VAL A 32 17.68 -35.84 17.42
C VAL A 32 16.82 -36.64 16.45
N PRO A 33 16.63 -36.16 15.21
CA PRO A 33 15.81 -36.86 14.23
C PRO A 33 16.43 -38.23 13.92
N ALA A 34 15.58 -39.23 13.69
CA ALA A 34 16.03 -40.56 13.30
C ALA A 34 16.93 -40.49 12.06
N PRO A 35 17.98 -41.34 11.95
CA PRO A 35 18.83 -41.39 10.77
C PRO A 35 17.98 -41.55 9.49
N GLY A 36 18.29 -40.77 8.45
CA GLY A 36 17.52 -40.73 7.20
C GLY A 36 16.23 -39.90 7.22
N PHE A 37 15.83 -39.28 8.33
CA PHE A 37 14.73 -38.31 8.37
C PHE A 37 14.97 -37.11 7.45
N ALA A 38 16.17 -36.51 7.51
CA ALA A 38 16.53 -35.35 6.69
C ALA A 38 16.41 -35.63 5.18
N LEU A 39 16.80 -36.83 4.75
CA LEU A 39 16.72 -37.26 3.35
C LEU A 39 15.26 -37.39 2.88
N ARG A 40 14.40 -38.03 3.69
CA ARG A 40 12.96 -38.15 3.41
C ARG A 40 12.25 -36.80 3.42
N PHE A 41 12.61 -35.94 4.36
CA PHE A 41 12.03 -34.60 4.50
C PHE A 41 12.38 -33.71 3.31
N ARG A 42 13.67 -33.67 2.91
CA ARG A 42 14.11 -32.91 1.73
C ARG A 42 13.41 -33.38 0.45
N HIS A 43 13.26 -34.69 0.26
CA HIS A 43 12.58 -35.23 -0.91
C HIS A 43 11.08 -34.89 -0.93
N LYS A 44 10.38 -34.93 0.22
CA LYS A 44 8.99 -34.46 0.32
C LYS A 44 8.88 -32.95 0.07
N LEU A 45 9.80 -32.16 0.63
CA LEU A 45 9.82 -30.70 0.46
C LEU A 45 10.02 -30.31 -1.00
N ALA A 46 10.95 -30.97 -1.71
CA ALA A 46 11.19 -30.71 -3.14
C ALA A 46 9.93 -31.00 -3.99
N ARG A 47 9.22 -32.10 -3.71
CA ARG A 47 7.96 -32.43 -4.38
C ARG A 47 6.86 -31.42 -4.09
N GLN A 48 6.73 -30.99 -2.83
CA GLN A 48 5.72 -30.00 -2.43
C GLN A 48 6.01 -28.64 -3.04
N ASN A 49 7.25 -28.17 -2.99
CA ASN A 49 7.67 -26.90 -3.59
C ASN A 49 7.42 -26.90 -5.11
N ALA A 50 7.73 -27.97 -5.82
CA ALA A 50 7.47 -28.08 -7.24
C ALA A 50 5.96 -28.04 -7.57
N ALA A 51 5.13 -28.70 -6.76
CA ALA A 51 3.68 -28.66 -6.93
C ALA A 51 3.09 -27.27 -6.63
N GLU A 52 3.60 -26.60 -5.60
CA GLU A 52 3.16 -25.26 -5.21
C GLU A 52 3.60 -24.21 -6.25
N GLN A 53 4.84 -24.28 -6.74
CA GLN A 53 5.31 -23.42 -7.83
C GLN A 53 4.45 -23.56 -9.08
N ARG A 54 4.08 -24.78 -9.48
CA ARG A 54 3.19 -25.00 -10.64
C ARG A 54 1.81 -24.40 -10.44
N ARG A 55 1.22 -24.51 -9.23
CA ARG A 55 -0.07 -23.89 -8.92
C ARG A 55 0.00 -22.37 -8.94
N ARG A 56 1.06 -21.79 -8.35
CA ARG A 56 1.30 -20.34 -8.35
C ARG A 56 1.52 -19.81 -9.76
N LEU A 57 2.36 -20.48 -10.56
CA LEU A 57 2.61 -20.12 -11.95
C LEU A 57 1.33 -20.24 -12.80
N GLY A 58 0.57 -21.33 -12.63
CA GLY A 58 -0.71 -21.50 -13.33
C GLY A 58 -1.72 -20.42 -13.00
N GLY A 59 -1.88 -20.09 -11.70
CA GLY A 59 -2.76 -19.00 -11.26
C GLY A 59 -2.30 -17.63 -11.75
N MET A 60 -1.00 -17.35 -11.69
CA MET A 60 -0.41 -16.10 -12.17
C MET A 60 -0.57 -15.95 -13.70
N LEU A 61 -0.27 -17.00 -14.47
CA LEU A 61 -0.47 -17.00 -15.91
C LEU A 61 -1.94 -16.81 -16.26
N ALA A 62 -2.85 -17.54 -15.61
CA ALA A 62 -4.29 -17.38 -15.84
C ALA A 62 -4.75 -15.94 -15.56
N LEU A 63 -4.25 -15.33 -14.48
CA LEU A 63 -4.59 -13.95 -14.12
C LEU A 63 -3.99 -12.92 -15.10
N ILE A 64 -2.77 -13.15 -15.59
CA ILE A 64 -2.14 -12.30 -16.62
C ILE A 64 -2.91 -12.44 -17.94
N PHE A 65 -3.20 -13.65 -18.40
CA PHE A 65 -3.93 -13.87 -19.65
C PHE A 65 -5.36 -13.34 -19.58
N SER A 66 -6.06 -13.52 -18.46
CA SER A 66 -7.39 -12.93 -18.27
C SER A 66 -7.32 -11.42 -18.21
N GLY A 67 -6.33 -10.86 -17.51
CA GLY A 67 -6.11 -9.43 -17.40
C GLY A 67 -5.83 -8.80 -18.76
N VAL A 68 -4.85 -9.33 -19.49
CA VAL A 68 -4.48 -8.86 -20.84
C VAL A 68 -5.62 -9.08 -21.84
N GLY A 69 -6.32 -10.22 -21.78
CA GLY A 69 -7.47 -10.49 -22.64
C GLY A 69 -8.63 -9.52 -22.41
N MET A 70 -8.96 -9.25 -21.15
CA MET A 70 -10.00 -8.30 -20.78
C MET A 70 -9.62 -6.86 -21.15
N LEU A 71 -8.36 -6.48 -20.92
CA LEU A 71 -7.84 -5.16 -21.29
C LEU A 71 -7.83 -5.00 -22.81
N GLY A 72 -7.38 -6.01 -23.55
CA GLY A 72 -7.40 -6.05 -25.01
C GLY A 72 -8.82 -5.95 -25.57
N TRP A 73 -9.81 -6.62 -24.97
CA TRP A 73 -11.22 -6.51 -25.37
C TRP A 73 -11.76 -5.09 -25.19
N VAL A 74 -11.45 -4.44 -24.06
CA VAL A 74 -11.86 -3.05 -23.81
C VAL A 74 -11.15 -2.08 -24.75
N LEU A 75 -9.88 -2.33 -25.07
CA LEU A 75 -9.08 -1.46 -25.94
C LEU A 75 -9.37 -1.67 -27.43
N ALA A 76 -9.87 -2.83 -27.84
CA ALA A 76 -10.16 -3.19 -29.23
C ALA A 76 -10.97 -2.13 -30.00
N PRO A 77 -12.14 -1.63 -29.51
CA PRO A 77 -12.90 -0.61 -30.23
C PRO A 77 -12.15 0.73 -30.35
N PHE A 78 -11.30 1.06 -29.38
CA PHE A 78 -10.49 2.27 -29.45
C PHE A 78 -9.40 2.14 -30.51
N LEU A 79 -8.69 1.01 -30.55
CA LEU A 79 -7.68 0.76 -31.59
C LEU A 79 -8.31 0.80 -32.99
N THR A 80 -9.45 0.15 -33.20
CA THR A 80 -10.11 0.15 -34.52
C THR A 80 -10.59 1.55 -34.92
N SER A 81 -11.09 2.35 -33.98
CA SER A 81 -11.46 3.75 -34.25
C SER A 81 -10.26 4.61 -34.66
N VAL A 82 -9.11 4.45 -33.99
CA VAL A 82 -7.87 5.19 -34.30
C VAL A 82 -7.33 4.83 -35.69
N PHE A 83 -7.37 3.56 -36.09
CA PHE A 83 -6.90 3.15 -37.43
C PHE A 83 -7.83 3.61 -38.56
N ASN A 84 -9.15 3.71 -38.31
CA ASN A 84 -10.11 4.10 -39.34
C ASN A 84 -10.27 5.62 -39.49
N SER A 85 -10.12 6.40 -38.41
CA SER A 85 -10.30 7.86 -38.44
C SER A 85 -9.30 8.59 -37.51
N PRO A 86 -7.99 8.54 -37.81
CA PRO A 86 -6.96 9.10 -36.92
C PRO A 86 -7.14 10.61 -36.66
N VAL A 87 -7.72 11.34 -37.62
CA VAL A 87 -7.95 12.78 -37.53
C VAL A 87 -9.06 13.12 -36.53
N GLU A 88 -10.17 12.39 -36.51
CA GLU A 88 -11.27 12.63 -35.57
C GLU A 88 -10.86 12.37 -34.12
N TRP A 89 -10.03 11.33 -33.91
CA TRP A 89 -9.45 11.05 -32.60
C TRP A 89 -8.52 12.18 -32.14
N LEU A 90 -7.68 12.71 -33.04
CA LEU A 90 -6.80 13.84 -32.75
C LEU A 90 -7.60 15.10 -32.36
N ILE A 91 -8.68 15.38 -33.09
CA ILE A 91 -9.59 16.51 -32.80
C ILE A 91 -10.28 16.31 -31.45
N SER A 92 -10.75 15.09 -31.16
CA SER A 92 -11.41 14.78 -29.89
C SER A 92 -10.47 14.94 -28.69
N ILE A 93 -9.21 14.53 -28.84
CA ILE A 93 -8.18 14.73 -27.82
C ILE A 93 -7.86 16.21 -27.65
N ALA A 94 -7.65 16.94 -28.75
CA ALA A 94 -7.42 18.37 -28.68
C ALA A 94 -8.60 19.08 -27.99
N GLY A 95 -9.84 18.70 -28.33
CA GLY A 95 -11.05 19.21 -27.68
C GLY A 95 -11.10 18.89 -26.18
N MET A 96 -10.75 17.66 -25.78
CA MET A 96 -10.67 17.27 -24.38
C MET A 96 -9.60 18.07 -23.63
N PHE A 97 -8.43 18.27 -24.22
CA PHE A 97 -7.37 19.10 -23.64
C PHE A 97 -7.82 20.55 -23.46
N LEU A 98 -8.44 21.14 -24.49
CA LEU A 98 -8.98 22.49 -24.42
C LEU A 98 -10.09 22.61 -23.37
N PHE A 99 -10.95 21.60 -23.25
CA PHE A 99 -11.98 21.56 -22.22
C PHE A 99 -11.38 21.48 -20.81
N ILE A 100 -10.39 20.60 -20.59
CA ILE A 100 -9.70 20.50 -19.29
C ILE A 100 -9.02 21.82 -18.95
N PHE A 101 -8.34 22.44 -19.91
CA PHE A 101 -7.61 23.69 -19.68
C PHE A 101 -8.56 24.85 -19.40
N SER A 102 -9.62 25.01 -20.18
CA SER A 102 -10.64 26.04 -19.96
C SER A 102 -11.41 25.84 -18.67
N SER A 103 -11.73 24.60 -18.31
CA SER A 103 -12.37 24.26 -17.03
C SER A 103 -11.45 24.60 -15.86
N LEU A 104 -10.16 24.25 -15.96
CA LEU A 104 -9.17 24.60 -14.95
C LEU A 104 -9.03 26.12 -14.82
N GLN A 105 -8.97 26.84 -15.93
CA GLN A 105 -8.93 28.30 -15.94
C GLN A 105 -10.15 28.90 -15.23
N ALA A 106 -11.36 28.49 -15.62
CA ALA A 106 -12.59 28.96 -14.99
C ALA A 106 -12.61 28.66 -13.48
N PHE A 107 -12.13 27.48 -13.08
CA PHE A 107 -12.02 27.10 -11.67
C PHE A 107 -11.02 27.98 -10.92
N THR A 108 -9.87 28.30 -11.52
CA THR A 108 -8.89 29.22 -10.92
C THR A 108 -9.43 30.64 -10.79
N GLU A 109 -10.22 31.12 -11.75
CA GLU A 109 -10.86 32.43 -11.68
C GLU A 109 -11.85 32.47 -10.51
N ILE A 110 -12.71 31.46 -10.38
CA ILE A 110 -13.65 31.32 -9.25
C ILE A 110 -12.90 31.28 -7.92
N ILE A 111 -11.85 30.46 -7.82
CA ILE A 111 -11.02 30.38 -6.61
C ILE A 111 -10.38 31.73 -6.29
N SER A 112 -9.84 32.43 -7.29
CA SER A 112 -9.19 33.72 -7.06
C SER A 112 -10.15 34.76 -6.50
N VAL A 113 -11.39 34.77 -7.01
CA VAL A 113 -12.46 35.63 -6.51
C VAL A 113 -12.84 35.21 -5.08
N MET A 114 -13.01 33.92 -4.82
CA MET A 114 -13.28 33.42 -3.48
C MET A 114 -12.17 33.79 -2.50
N ILE A 115 -10.89 33.55 -2.81
CA ILE A 115 -9.76 33.87 -1.93
C ILE A 115 -9.66 35.37 -1.69
N ARG A 116 -10.03 36.20 -2.67
CA ARG A 116 -10.03 37.66 -2.49
C ARG A 116 -11.12 38.13 -1.53
N ILE A 117 -12.29 37.49 -1.58
CA ILE A 117 -13.47 37.88 -0.79
C ILE A 117 -13.44 37.25 0.61
N LEU A 118 -12.97 36.00 0.73
CA LEU A 118 -12.96 35.22 1.97
C LEU A 118 -12.30 35.93 3.18
N PRO A 119 -11.17 36.65 3.06
CA PRO A 119 -10.57 37.37 4.18
C PRO A 119 -11.37 38.58 4.65
N GLU A 120 -12.27 39.14 3.83
CA GLU A 120 -13.17 40.24 4.24
C GLU A 120 -14.37 39.72 5.05
N PHE A 121 -14.80 38.48 4.80
CA PHE A 121 -15.93 37.86 5.51
C PHE A 121 -15.55 37.24 6.86
N LEU A 122 -14.30 36.81 7.03
CA LEU A 122 -13.85 36.11 8.24
C LEU A 122 -13.03 37.04 9.15
N PRO A 123 -13.45 37.23 10.42
CA PRO A 123 -12.66 37.94 11.41
C PRO A 123 -11.25 37.34 11.58
N PRO A 124 -10.23 38.14 11.93
CA PRO A 124 -8.84 37.67 12.03
C PRO A 124 -8.62 36.46 12.95
N TYR A 125 -9.40 36.34 14.03
CA TYR A 125 -9.28 35.21 14.98
C TYR A 125 -9.76 33.87 14.40
N MET A 126 -10.67 33.88 13.42
CA MET A 126 -11.15 32.65 12.77
C MET A 126 -10.03 31.99 11.95
N TRP A 127 -9.15 32.79 11.34
CA TRP A 127 -7.97 32.28 10.64
C TRP A 127 -7.03 31.52 11.58
N MET A 128 -6.81 32.03 12.80
CA MET A 128 -6.00 31.34 13.81
C MET A 128 -6.59 29.97 14.17
N VAL A 129 -7.92 29.88 14.31
CA VAL A 129 -8.61 28.60 14.59
C VAL A 129 -8.46 27.62 13.42
N ILE A 130 -8.64 28.08 12.18
CA ILE A 130 -8.50 27.23 10.98
C ILE A 130 -7.07 26.69 10.86
N PHE A 131 -6.06 27.56 10.97
CA PHE A 131 -4.65 27.15 10.89
C PHE A 131 -4.27 26.22 12.04
N SER A 132 -4.73 26.48 13.26
CA SER A 132 -4.51 25.60 14.40
C SER A 132 -5.17 24.22 14.20
N GLY A 133 -6.40 24.19 13.68
CA GLY A 133 -7.11 22.95 13.36
C GLY A 133 -6.39 22.14 12.28
N LEU A 134 -5.93 22.78 11.20
CA LEU A 134 -5.15 22.14 10.14
C LEU A 134 -3.81 21.60 10.66
N ALA A 135 -3.10 22.38 11.48
CA ALA A 135 -1.85 21.95 12.09
C ALA A 135 -2.06 20.76 13.04
N GLY A 136 -3.11 20.80 13.87
CA GLY A 136 -3.49 19.71 14.76
C GLY A 136 -3.85 18.44 13.99
N MET A 137 -4.64 18.56 12.92
CA MET A 137 -4.97 17.45 12.03
C MET A 137 -3.73 16.88 11.34
N GLY A 138 -2.82 17.74 10.86
CA GLY A 138 -1.56 17.33 10.26
C GLY A 138 -0.66 16.57 11.24
N LEU A 139 -0.56 17.04 12.48
CA LEU A 139 0.16 16.35 13.56
C LEU A 139 -0.46 14.98 13.87
N LEU A 140 -1.78 14.90 14.02
CA LEU A 140 -2.48 13.65 14.24
C LEU A 140 -2.25 12.66 13.09
N TRP A 141 -2.27 13.15 11.86
CA TRP A 141 -2.01 12.34 10.68
C TRP A 141 -0.57 11.83 10.63
N ALA A 142 0.41 12.69 10.91
CA ALA A 142 1.82 12.31 10.99
C ALA A 142 2.07 11.27 12.11
N VAL A 143 1.48 11.47 13.29
CA VAL A 143 1.57 10.52 14.41
C VAL A 143 0.90 9.19 14.04
N SER A 144 -0.24 9.23 13.35
CA SER A 144 -0.94 8.03 12.87
C SER A 144 -0.06 7.20 11.93
N ILE A 145 0.55 7.84 10.91
CA ILE A 145 1.48 7.17 9.98
C ILE A 145 2.69 6.63 10.72
N TRP A 146 3.29 7.43 11.59
CA TRP A 146 4.46 7.03 12.37
C TRP A 146 4.19 5.82 13.27
N ARG A 147 2.99 5.75 13.86
CA ARG A 147 2.54 4.60 14.66
C ARG A 147 2.36 3.35 13.80
N LEU A 148 1.89 3.51 12.56
CA LEU A 148 1.64 2.40 11.64
C LEU A 148 2.95 1.83 11.08
N THR A 149 3.93 2.69 10.78
CA THR A 149 5.24 2.28 10.25
C THR A 149 6.16 1.70 11.32
N ARG A 150 6.03 2.13 12.59
CA ARG A 150 6.81 1.58 13.71
C ARG A 150 6.28 0.30 14.33
N ARG A 151 5.15 -0.25 13.86
CA ARG A 151 4.78 -1.62 14.21
C ARG A 151 5.78 -2.54 13.52
N PRO A 152 6.70 -3.21 14.24
CA PRO A 152 7.62 -4.14 13.60
C PRO A 152 6.77 -5.24 12.98
N GLN A 153 6.74 -5.28 11.65
CA GLN A 153 6.33 -6.47 10.93
C GLN A 153 7.33 -7.53 11.36
N GLY A 154 6.91 -8.43 12.24
CA GLY A 154 7.71 -9.58 12.62
C GLY A 154 8.02 -10.35 11.36
N VAL A 155 9.24 -10.20 10.85
CA VAL A 155 9.80 -11.04 9.79
C VAL A 155 10.24 -12.33 10.48
N PRO A 156 9.59 -13.48 10.24
CA PRO A 156 10.14 -14.75 10.66
C PRO A 156 11.32 -15.07 9.72
N ALA A 157 12.53 -15.03 10.25
CA ALA A 157 13.71 -15.66 9.67
C ALA A 157 14.11 -16.87 10.52
#